data_AF-A0A521LYP5-F1
#
_entry.id   AF-A0A521LYP5-F1
#
_cell.length_a   1.000
_cell.length_b   1.000
_cell.length_c   1.000
_cell.angle_alpha   90.00
_cell.angle_beta   90.00
_cell.angle_gamma   90.00
#
_symmetry.space_group_name_H-M   'P 1'
#
loop_
_entity.id
_entity.type
_entity.pdbx_description
1 polymer ?
#
loop_
_entity_poly.entity_id
_entity_poly.type
_entity_poly.pdbx_seq_one_letter_code
_entity_poly.pdbx_strand_id
1 'polypeptide(L)'
;MPLPSSWQPSFARLLPANPATYDGPLLAFWAALAWLGVITVRSCIHLLAPDGGAQSIATIDVAVTGGSNIVAVFGQWGAIQLLLALLLWVLLLRWRGTVPLVLLVFTLEPVLRGLAGHLKPVTTMGTAPGAALNWLVVPVMALFFYLSLCPARR
;
A
#
# COMPACT_ATOMS: atom_id res chain seq x y z
N MET A 1 -18.12 9.57 -13.16
CA MET A 1 -18.86 9.87 -11.91
C MET A 1 -17.98 9.57 -10.68
N PRO A 2 -17.93 10.42 -9.64
CA PRO A 2 -17.08 10.19 -8.46
C PRO A 2 -17.59 9.07 -7.56
N LEU A 3 -18.91 8.81 -7.57
CA LEU A 3 -19.60 7.80 -6.77
C LEU A 3 -20.21 6.70 -7.66
N PRO A 4 -20.50 5.52 -7.09
CA PRO A 4 -21.13 4.43 -7.83
C PRO A 4 -22.57 4.78 -8.25
N SER A 5 -22.97 4.22 -9.40
CA SER A 5 -24.35 4.26 -9.90
C SER A 5 -25.24 3.14 -9.34
N SER A 6 -24.62 2.10 -8.79
CA SER A 6 -25.25 1.02 -8.03
C SER A 6 -24.25 0.52 -6.99
N TRP A 7 -24.73 0.18 -5.80
CA TRP A 7 -23.93 -0.36 -4.70
C TRP A 7 -23.76 -1.89 -4.77
N GLN A 8 -24.14 -2.50 -5.89
CA GLN A 8 -23.93 -3.94 -6.12
C GLN A 8 -22.53 -4.18 -6.68
N PRO A 9 -21.61 -4.79 -5.90
CA PRO A 9 -20.27 -5.07 -6.40
C PRO A 9 -20.27 -6.21 -7.41
N SER A 10 -19.31 -6.20 -8.32
CA SER A 10 -19.06 -7.31 -9.25
C SER A 10 -17.63 -7.80 -9.11
N PHE A 11 -17.44 -9.03 -8.61
CA PHE A 11 -16.12 -9.64 -8.48
C PHE A 11 -15.40 -9.86 -9.81
N ALA A 12 -16.13 -9.93 -10.93
CA ALA A 12 -15.55 -9.97 -12.27
C ALA A 12 -14.69 -8.73 -12.59
N ARG A 13 -14.88 -7.62 -11.85
CA ARG A 13 -14.05 -6.41 -11.97
C ARG A 13 -12.69 -6.53 -11.29
N LEU A 14 -12.47 -7.53 -10.45
CA LEU A 14 -11.16 -7.76 -9.83
C LEU A 14 -10.10 -8.08 -10.88
N LEU A 15 -10.46 -8.93 -11.85
CA LEU A 15 -9.64 -9.31 -13.00
C LEU A 15 -10.50 -9.14 -14.27
N PRO A 16 -10.66 -7.91 -14.76
CA PRO A 16 -11.59 -7.63 -15.85
C PRO A 16 -11.06 -8.16 -17.18
N ALA A 17 -11.97 -8.60 -18.05
CA ALA A 17 -11.64 -9.04 -19.40
C ALA A 17 -10.94 -7.95 -20.24
N ASN A 18 -11.28 -6.67 -20.01
CA ASN A 18 -10.58 -5.53 -20.60
C ASN A 18 -9.87 -4.72 -19.49
N PRO A 19 -8.56 -4.89 -19.29
CA PRO A 19 -7.82 -4.14 -18.29
C PRO A 19 -7.47 -2.71 -18.72
N ALA A 20 -7.69 -2.32 -19.98
CA ALA A 20 -7.35 -0.98 -20.45
C ALA A 20 -8.29 0.12 -19.90
N THR A 21 -9.54 -0.24 -19.58
CA THR A 21 -10.58 0.72 -19.19
C THR A 21 -11.07 0.49 -17.77
N TYR A 22 -11.19 1.58 -17.02
CA TYR A 22 -11.82 1.57 -15.70
C TYR A 22 -13.20 2.22 -15.77
N ASP A 23 -14.24 1.46 -15.42
CA ASP A 23 -15.65 1.90 -15.43
C ASP A 23 -16.26 1.88 -14.02
N GLY A 24 -15.43 2.09 -13.01
CA GLY A 24 -15.83 2.27 -11.61
C GLY A 24 -15.73 3.72 -11.15
N PRO A 25 -16.07 4.00 -9.88
CA PRO A 25 -16.06 5.36 -9.33
C PRO A 25 -14.68 6.00 -9.36
N LEU A 26 -14.59 7.25 -9.87
CA LEU A 26 -13.31 7.96 -9.96
C LEU A 26 -12.66 8.17 -8.58
N LEU A 27 -13.46 8.23 -7.52
CA LEU A 27 -12.95 8.36 -6.15
C LEU A 27 -12.01 7.20 -5.78
N ALA A 28 -12.34 5.96 -6.14
CA ALA A 28 -11.49 4.81 -5.85
C ALA A 28 -10.17 4.85 -6.66
N PHE A 29 -10.23 5.30 -7.91
CA PHE A 29 -9.03 5.50 -8.73
C PHE A 29 -8.09 6.57 -8.14
N TRP A 30 -8.62 7.72 -7.76
CA TRP A 30 -7.81 8.80 -7.17
C TRP A 30 -7.25 8.42 -5.80
N ALA A 31 -8.01 7.71 -4.98
CA ALA A 31 -7.52 7.16 -3.71
C ALA A 31 -6.36 6.19 -3.93
N ALA A 32 -6.45 5.30 -4.93
CA ALA A 32 -5.38 4.38 -5.28
C ALA A 32 -4.10 5.11 -5.72
N LEU A 33 -4.22 6.14 -6.58
CA LEU A 33 -3.07 6.94 -7.00
C LEU A 33 -2.41 7.68 -5.82
N ALA A 34 -3.21 8.32 -4.97
CA ALA A 34 -2.70 9.05 -3.80
C ALA A 34 -1.97 8.11 -2.83
N TRP A 35 -2.58 6.95 -2.53
CA TRP A 35 -1.97 5.97 -1.63
C TRP A 35 -0.69 5.35 -2.21
N LEU A 36 -0.67 5.07 -3.52
CA LEU A 36 0.54 4.61 -4.18
C LEU A 36 1.67 5.65 -4.13
N GLY A 37 1.34 6.93 -4.23
CA GLY A 37 2.28 8.03 -4.01
C GLY A 37 2.92 7.97 -2.62
N VAL A 38 2.11 7.79 -1.56
CA VAL A 38 2.60 7.62 -0.18
C VAL A 38 3.53 6.40 -0.06
N ILE A 39 3.15 5.26 -0.62
CA ILE A 39 3.99 4.04 -0.63
C ILE A 39 5.32 4.28 -1.34
N THR A 40 5.30 5.00 -2.47
CA THR A 40 6.50 5.30 -3.26
C THR A 40 7.46 6.22 -2.49
N VAL A 41 6.93 7.26 -1.82
CA VAL A 41 7.76 8.13 -0.97
C VAL A 41 8.37 7.33 0.18
N ARG A 42 7.57 6.47 0.83
CA ARG A 42 8.05 5.58 1.89
C ARG A 42 9.16 4.64 1.41
N SER A 43 9.04 4.07 0.21
CA SER A 43 10.06 3.17 -0.34
C SER A 43 11.37 3.90 -0.61
N CYS A 44 11.28 5.15 -1.10
CA CYS A 44 12.45 6.00 -1.28
C CYS A 44 13.11 6.34 0.06
N ILE A 45 12.35 6.61 1.12
CA ILE A 45 12.90 6.82 2.46
C ILE A 45 13.64 5.58 2.93
N HIS A 46 13.03 4.39 2.82
CA HIS A 46 13.66 3.14 3.20
C HIS A 46 14.97 2.87 2.46
N LEU A 47 15.03 3.25 1.17
CA LEU A 47 16.19 2.99 0.32
C LEU A 47 17.31 4.05 0.45
N LEU A 48 16.95 5.32 0.66
CA LEU A 48 17.87 6.46 0.50
C LEU A 48 18.21 7.20 1.80
N ALA A 49 17.39 7.07 2.85
CA ALA A 49 17.71 7.71 4.14
C ALA A 49 18.91 7.01 4.81
N PRO A 50 19.77 7.73 5.57
CA PRO A 50 20.97 7.16 6.18
C PRO A 50 20.73 5.92 7.05
N ASP A 51 19.60 5.86 7.75
CA ASP A 51 19.19 4.72 8.58
C ASP A 51 18.03 3.92 7.97
N GLY A 52 17.66 4.21 6.71
CA GLY A 52 16.47 3.66 6.05
C GLY A 52 15.15 3.99 6.77
N GLY A 53 15.12 4.94 7.69
CA GLY A 53 13.97 5.18 8.56
C GLY A 53 13.83 4.18 9.71
N ALA A 54 14.81 3.30 9.96
CA ALA A 54 14.75 2.29 11.01
C ALA A 54 14.66 2.93 12.40
N GLN A 55 15.53 3.88 12.72
CA GLN A 55 15.52 4.57 14.01
C GLN A 55 14.68 5.84 13.94
N SER A 56 14.92 6.68 12.94
CA SER A 56 14.33 8.01 12.78
C SER A 56 12.81 8.00 12.59
N ILE A 57 12.23 6.88 12.13
CA ILE A 57 10.77 6.74 11.91
C ILE A 57 10.21 5.51 12.63
N ALA A 58 10.81 4.34 12.44
CA ALA A 58 10.33 3.09 13.03
C ALA A 58 10.74 2.92 14.50
N THR A 59 11.58 3.82 15.04
CA THR A 59 12.03 3.83 16.44
C THR A 59 12.75 2.54 16.85
N ILE A 60 13.35 1.82 15.91
CA ILE A 60 14.22 0.66 16.19
C ILE A 60 15.60 1.19 16.57
N ASP A 61 16.13 0.74 17.71
CA ASP A 61 17.49 1.12 18.12
C ASP A 61 18.53 0.49 17.18
N VAL A 62 19.31 1.32 16.48
CA VAL A 62 20.39 0.87 15.59
C VAL A 62 21.79 1.05 16.21
N ALA A 63 21.88 1.52 17.46
CA ALA A 63 23.15 1.59 18.20
C ALA A 63 23.56 0.25 18.83
N VAL A 64 22.71 -0.77 18.73
CA VAL A 64 22.96 -2.13 19.22
C VAL A 64 23.90 -2.92 18.31
N THR A 65 24.46 -4.01 18.85
CA THR A 65 25.18 -5.01 18.05
C THR A 65 24.30 -5.50 16.89
N GLY A 66 24.77 -5.32 15.66
CA GLY A 66 24.04 -5.67 14.44
C GLY A 66 23.12 -4.58 13.89
N GLY A 67 23.12 -3.37 14.46
CA GLY A 67 22.31 -2.25 13.95
C GLY A 67 22.57 -1.89 12.49
N SER A 68 23.80 -2.04 12.00
CA SER A 68 24.12 -1.89 10.57
C SER A 68 23.38 -2.89 9.68
N ASN A 69 23.12 -4.11 10.16
CA ASN A 69 22.30 -5.09 9.43
C ASN A 69 20.83 -4.68 9.40
N ILE A 70 20.31 -4.02 10.46
CA ILE A 70 18.94 -3.48 10.48
C ILE A 70 18.81 -2.43 9.37
N VAL A 71 19.74 -1.48 9.29
CA VAL A 71 19.77 -0.46 8.23
C VAL A 71 19.86 -1.11 6.85
N ALA A 72 20.73 -2.11 6.68
CA ALA A 72 20.85 -2.84 5.41
C ALA A 72 19.55 -3.55 5.01
N VAL A 73 18.86 -4.21 5.93
CA VAL A 73 17.57 -4.86 5.69
C VAL A 73 16.48 -3.84 5.36
N PHE A 74 16.45 -2.69 6.01
CA PHE A 74 15.55 -1.59 5.64
C PHE A 74 15.82 -1.07 4.23
N GLY A 75 17.09 -0.96 3.83
CA GLY A 75 17.47 -0.64 2.45
C GLY A 75 16.95 -1.67 1.44
N GLN A 76 17.12 -2.97 1.72
CA GLN A 76 16.57 -4.05 0.89
C GLN A 76 15.04 -4.01 0.82
N TRP A 77 14.38 -3.73 1.94
CA TRP A 77 12.93 -3.55 2.01
C TRP A 77 12.48 -2.37 1.14
N GLY A 78 13.18 -1.23 1.22
CA GLY A 78 12.94 -0.08 0.35
C GLY A 78 13.08 -0.42 -1.13
N ALA A 79 14.12 -1.18 -1.50
CA ALA A 79 14.36 -1.59 -2.88
C ALA A 79 13.21 -2.44 -3.46
N ILE A 80 12.81 -3.51 -2.76
CA ILE A 80 11.71 -4.36 -3.23
C ILE A 80 10.37 -3.61 -3.20
N GLN A 81 10.15 -2.77 -2.19
CA GLN A 81 8.93 -1.96 -2.12
C GLN A 81 8.85 -0.97 -3.29
N LEU A 82 9.96 -0.33 -3.66
CA LEU A 82 10.00 0.59 -4.80
C LEU A 82 9.75 -0.15 -6.11
N LEU A 83 10.37 -1.32 -6.32
CA LEU A 83 10.13 -2.14 -7.51
C LEU A 83 8.65 -2.52 -7.65
N LEU A 84 8.02 -2.99 -6.56
CA LEU A 84 6.61 -3.34 -6.55
C LEU A 84 5.72 -2.10 -6.73
N ALA A 85 6.06 -0.95 -6.13
CA ALA A 85 5.32 0.30 -6.32
C ALA A 85 5.36 0.76 -7.79
N LEU A 86 6.51 0.66 -8.45
CA LEU A 86 6.64 0.96 -9.89
C LEU A 86 5.79 0.02 -10.75
N LEU A 87 5.71 -1.27 -10.41
CA LEU A 87 4.79 -2.19 -11.07
C LEU A 87 3.33 -1.73 -10.88
N LEU A 88 2.92 -1.37 -9.66
CA LEU A 88 1.57 -0.85 -9.40
C LEU A 88 1.30 0.47 -10.14
N TRP A 89 2.31 1.32 -10.35
CA TRP A 89 2.19 2.51 -11.18
C TRP A 89 1.88 2.16 -12.63
N VAL A 90 2.59 1.16 -13.20
CA VAL A 90 2.29 0.65 -14.54
C VAL A 90 0.85 0.15 -14.61
N LEU A 91 0.40 -0.62 -13.62
CA LEU A 91 -0.99 -1.08 -13.53
C LEU A 91 -1.97 0.10 -13.56
N LEU A 92 -1.81 1.08 -12.67
CA LEU A 92 -2.74 2.21 -12.56
C LEU A 92 -2.70 3.18 -13.76
N LEU A 93 -1.56 3.34 -14.41
CA LEU A 93 -1.40 4.30 -15.52
C LEU A 93 -1.71 3.68 -16.88
N ARG A 94 -1.30 2.43 -17.12
CA ARG A 94 -1.44 1.74 -18.42
C ARG A 94 -2.65 0.83 -18.51
N TRP A 95 -3.04 0.21 -17.40
CA TRP A 95 -4.10 -0.81 -17.33
C TRP A 95 -5.12 -0.47 -16.25
N ARG A 96 -5.76 0.69 -16.41
CA ARG A 96 -6.65 1.29 -15.40
C ARG A 96 -7.76 0.34 -14.90
N GLY A 97 -8.17 -0.64 -15.69
CA GLY A 97 -9.11 -1.69 -15.25
C GLY A 97 -8.64 -2.48 -14.04
N THR A 98 -7.34 -2.53 -13.73
CA THR A 98 -6.77 -3.24 -12.57
C THR A 98 -6.85 -2.44 -11.26
N VAL A 99 -7.52 -1.30 -11.22
CA VAL A 99 -7.73 -0.52 -9.98
C VAL A 99 -8.24 -1.37 -8.80
N PRO A 100 -9.23 -2.27 -8.98
CA PRO A 100 -9.68 -3.13 -7.89
C PRO A 100 -8.59 -4.10 -7.40
N LEU A 101 -7.77 -4.62 -8.30
CA LEU A 101 -6.62 -5.47 -7.93
C LEU A 101 -5.59 -4.70 -7.11
N VAL A 102 -5.26 -3.48 -7.52
CA VAL A 102 -4.32 -2.61 -6.78
C VAL A 102 -4.86 -2.27 -5.39
N LEU A 103 -6.15 -1.94 -5.27
CA LEU A 103 -6.80 -1.66 -3.99
C LEU A 103 -6.91 -2.90 -3.10
N LEU A 104 -7.06 -4.10 -3.68
CA LEU A 104 -6.96 -5.35 -2.94
C LEU A 104 -5.56 -5.51 -2.33
N VAL A 105 -4.49 -5.28 -3.11
CA VAL A 105 -3.11 -5.30 -2.59
C VAL A 105 -2.94 -4.30 -1.44
N PHE A 106 -3.47 -3.09 -1.56
CA PHE A 106 -3.42 -2.08 -0.49
C PHE A 106 -4.23 -2.45 0.75
N THR A 107 -5.28 -3.24 0.59
CA THR A 107 -6.08 -3.75 1.72
C THR A 107 -5.36 -4.90 2.43
N LEU A 108 -4.70 -5.79 1.68
CA LEU A 108 -4.00 -6.96 2.21
C LEU A 108 -2.67 -6.62 2.87
N GLU A 109 -1.92 -5.63 2.37
CA GLU A 109 -0.61 -5.25 2.92
C GLU A 109 -0.62 -4.99 4.44
N PRO A 110 -1.47 -4.10 4.99
CA PRO A 110 -1.47 -3.82 6.42
C PRO A 110 -1.93 -5.02 7.27
N VAL A 111 -2.73 -5.93 6.71
CA VAL A 111 -3.11 -7.18 7.37
C VAL A 111 -1.91 -8.11 7.49
N LEU A 112 -1.21 -8.35 6.38
CA LEU A 112 -0.02 -9.19 6.34
C LEU A 112 1.11 -8.59 7.19
N ARG A 113 1.27 -7.26 7.18
CA ARG A 113 2.23 -6.54 8.03
C ARG A 113 1.88 -6.69 9.51
N GLY A 114 0.60 -6.56 9.87
CA GLY A 114 0.13 -6.80 11.23
C GLY A 114 0.39 -8.23 11.70
N LEU A 115 0.10 -9.23 10.85
CA LEU A 115 0.40 -10.63 11.11
C LEU A 115 1.90 -10.87 11.30
N ALA A 116 2.74 -10.32 10.41
CA ALA A 116 4.19 -10.43 10.52
C ALA A 116 4.70 -9.82 11.84
N GLY A 117 4.19 -8.66 12.23
CA GLY A 117 4.53 -8.02 13.52
C GLY A 117 4.06 -8.80 14.74
N HIS A 118 2.99 -9.60 14.63
CA HIS A 118 2.56 -10.51 15.69
C HIS A 118 3.43 -11.76 15.78
N LEU A 119 3.74 -12.39 14.64
CA LEU A 119 4.53 -13.63 14.57
C LEU A 119 6.02 -13.39 14.83
N LYS A 120 6.52 -12.21 14.45
CA LYS A 120 7.93 -11.80 14.57
C LYS A 120 7.98 -10.36 15.07
N PRO A 121 7.72 -10.13 16.36
CA PRO A 121 7.69 -8.79 16.93
C PRO A 121 9.02 -8.06 16.74
N VAL A 122 8.93 -6.79 16.35
CA VAL A 122 10.08 -5.88 16.26
C VAL A 122 10.11 -5.05 17.53
N THR A 123 11.21 -5.11 18.27
CA THR A 123 11.42 -4.27 19.45
C THR A 123 11.69 -2.84 19.00
N THR A 124 10.96 -1.89 19.60
CA THR A 124 11.07 -0.46 19.30
C THR A 124 11.14 0.35 20.58
N MET A 125 11.75 1.54 20.50
CA MET A 125 11.86 2.52 21.57
C MET A 125 10.55 3.31 21.78
N GLY A 126 9.63 3.26 20.81
CA GLY A 126 8.33 3.91 20.89
C GLY A 126 7.35 3.35 19.85
N THR A 127 6.19 4.00 19.72
CA THR A 127 5.21 3.62 18.69
C THR A 127 5.49 4.38 17.39
N ALA A 128 5.96 3.66 16.38
CA ALA A 128 6.16 4.22 15.04
C ALA A 128 4.82 4.64 14.40
N PRO A 129 4.79 5.69 13.55
CA PRO A 129 3.58 6.10 12.82
C PRO A 129 2.95 4.96 12.02
N GLY A 130 3.79 4.14 11.38
CA GLY A 130 3.33 2.98 10.61
C GLY A 130 2.64 1.92 11.48
N ALA A 131 3.03 1.76 12.75
CA ALA A 131 2.38 0.86 13.69
C ALA A 131 1.05 1.44 14.20
N ALA A 132 1.05 2.71 14.61
CA ALA A 132 -0.14 3.41 15.11
C ALA A 132 -1.28 3.44 14.09
N LEU A 133 -0.96 3.65 12.81
CA LEU A 133 -1.95 3.81 11.74
C LEU A 133 -2.29 2.50 11.00
N ASN A 134 -1.57 1.38 11.25
CA ASN A 134 -1.72 0.15 10.47
C ASN A 134 -3.17 -0.32 10.35
N TRP A 135 -3.84 -0.46 11.49
CA TRP A 135 -5.21 -0.99 11.54
C TRP A 135 -6.26 0.03 11.11
N LEU A 136 -5.94 1.33 11.16
CA LEU A 136 -6.81 2.38 10.63
C LEU A 136 -6.83 2.38 9.09
N VAL A 137 -5.72 2.04 8.44
CA VAL A 137 -5.62 1.98 6.97
C VAL A 137 -6.50 0.86 6.40
N VAL A 138 -6.65 -0.28 7.10
CA VAL A 138 -7.41 -1.44 6.63
C VAL A 138 -8.86 -1.08 6.23
N PRO A 139 -9.72 -0.53 7.11
CA PRO A 139 -11.09 -0.18 6.74
C PRO A 139 -11.17 0.91 5.66
N VAL A 140 -10.21 1.84 5.63
CA VAL A 140 -10.16 2.89 4.60
C VAL A 140 -9.86 2.30 3.22
N MET A 141 -8.86 1.40 3.11
CA MET A 141 -8.55 0.72 1.86
C MET A 141 -9.66 -0.26 1.46
N ALA A 142 -10.26 -0.96 2.41
CA ALA A 142 -11.39 -1.86 2.17
C ALA A 142 -12.61 -1.11 1.60
N LEU A 143 -12.88 0.12 2.07
CA LEU A 143 -13.93 0.97 1.51
C LEU A 143 -13.64 1.29 0.04
N PHE A 144 -12.44 1.77 -0.29
CA PHE A 144 -12.10 2.07 -1.69
C PHE A 144 -12.07 0.83 -2.58
N PHE A 145 -11.59 -0.30 -2.05
CA PHE A 145 -11.67 -1.59 -2.73
C PHE A 145 -13.12 -1.95 -3.06
N TYR A 146 -14.02 -1.90 -2.08
CA TYR A 146 -15.44 -2.15 -2.31
C TYR A 146 -16.03 -1.18 -3.36
N LEU A 147 -15.77 0.12 -3.24
CA LEU A 147 -16.21 1.11 -4.23
C LEU A 147 -15.71 0.78 -5.64
N SER A 148 -14.47 0.28 -5.76
CA SER A 148 -13.89 -0.06 -7.05
C SER A 148 -14.56 -1.23 -7.76
N LEU A 149 -15.23 -2.11 -7.00
CA LEU A 149 -16.04 -3.23 -7.50
C LEU A 149 -17.45 -2.80 -7.93
N CYS A 150 -17.90 -1.61 -7.55
CA CYS A 150 -19.20 -1.08 -7.94
C CYS A 150 -19.15 -0.43 -9.34
N PRO A 151 -20.23 -0.48 -10.12
CA PRO A 151 -20.32 0.21 -11.40
C PRO A 151 -20.50 1.72 -11.21
N ALA A 152 -19.78 2.53 -12.00
CA ALA A 152 -20.08 3.94 -12.18
C ALA A 152 -20.44 4.17 -13.65
N ARG A 153 -21.58 4.83 -13.91
CA ARG A 153 -21.91 5.26 -15.28
C ARG A 153 -20.92 6.37 -15.68
N ARG A 154 -20.46 6.31 -16.93
CA ARG A 154 -19.71 7.41 -17.56
C ARG A 154 -20.69 8.46 -18.03
#